data_AF-A0A1G1KV42-F1
#
_entry.id   AF-A0A1G1KV42-F1
#
_cell.length_a   1.000
_cell.length_b   1.000
_cell.length_c   1.000
_cell.angle_alpha   90.00
_cell.angle_beta   90.00
_cell.angle_gamma   90.00
#
_symmetry.space_group_name_H-M   'P 1'
#
loop_
_entity.id
_entity.type
_entity.pdbx_description
1 polymer ?
#
loop_
_entity_poly.entity_id
_entity_poly.type
_entity_poly.pdbx_seq_one_letter_code
_entity_poly.pdbx_strand_id
1 'polypeptide(L)'
;MRKFYIGFVVALVLLAGGFVQADAEENKIFPQKVEADRNYDGTIDRIEYYQNGFIARVEEDTNFDGKADDFTDYIEGKPVKTERDTNGDGRVDAWISF
;
A
#
# COMPACT_ATOMS: atom_id res chain seq x y z
N MET A 1 -13.90 -29.23 -5.20
CA MET A 1 -13.43 -28.47 -6.38
C MET A 1 -13.33 -27.00 -5.99
N ARG A 2 -12.14 -26.55 -5.54
CA ARG A 2 -11.91 -25.17 -5.05
C ARG A 2 -11.51 -24.29 -6.23
N LYS A 3 -12.27 -23.21 -6.44
CA LYS A 3 -12.07 -22.25 -7.52
C LYS A 3 -10.77 -21.46 -7.23
N PHE A 4 -9.86 -21.45 -8.19
CA PHE A 4 -8.68 -20.59 -8.21
C PHE A 4 -9.13 -19.17 -8.57
N TYR A 5 -8.78 -18.18 -7.76
CA TYR A 5 -8.80 -16.77 -8.16
C TYR A 5 -7.35 -16.34 -8.36
N ILE A 6 -6.98 -16.21 -9.63
CA ILE A 6 -5.74 -15.56 -10.05
C ILE A 6 -5.98 -14.07 -9.91
N GLY A 7 -5.11 -13.38 -9.17
CA GLY A 7 -5.09 -11.93 -9.11
C GLY A 7 -5.00 -11.36 -10.52
N PHE A 8 -6.04 -10.67 -10.94
CA PHE A 8 -6.05 -9.86 -12.14
C PHE A 8 -6.88 -8.62 -11.81
N VAL A 9 -6.21 -7.51 -11.55
CA VAL A 9 -6.85 -6.20 -11.63
C VAL A 9 -7.11 -5.97 -13.13
N VAL A 10 -8.26 -6.44 -13.60
CA VAL A 10 -8.78 -6.09 -14.93
C VAL A 10 -9.32 -4.67 -14.80
N ALA A 11 -8.54 -3.68 -15.21
CA ALA A 11 -9.08 -2.37 -15.56
C ALA A 11 -9.82 -2.53 -16.91
N LEU A 12 -11.09 -2.93 -16.85
CA LEU A 12 -11.95 -3.00 -18.02
C LEU A 12 -12.46 -1.58 -18.34
N VAL A 13 -11.80 -0.89 -19.26
CA VAL A 13 -12.36 0.32 -19.88
C VAL A 13 -13.06 -0.11 -21.18
N LEU A 14 -14.39 -0.22 -21.15
CA LEU A 14 -15.21 -0.38 -22.36
C LEU A 14 -15.42 1.01 -22.98
N LEU A 15 -14.75 1.29 -24.11
CA LEU A 15 -15.07 2.45 -24.93
C LEU A 15 -15.80 2.00 -26.20
N ALA A 16 -17.11 2.23 -26.23
CA ALA A 16 -17.86 2.35 -27.46
C ALA A 16 -17.69 3.78 -27.99
N GLY A 17 -17.01 3.90 -29.14
CA GLY A 17 -17.19 4.92 -30.17
C GLY A 17 -17.30 6.40 -29.75
N GLY A 18 -16.24 7.16 -30.04
CA GLY A 18 -16.33 8.61 -30.16
C GLY A 18 -14.96 9.26 -30.02
N PHE A 19 -14.42 9.80 -31.10
CA PHE A 19 -13.26 10.69 -31.05
C PHE A 19 -13.60 11.91 -30.19
N VAL A 20 -12.88 12.09 -29.08
CA VAL A 20 -12.79 13.35 -28.36
C VAL A 20 -11.31 13.60 -28.08
N GLN A 21 -10.70 14.45 -28.90
CA GLN A 21 -9.49 15.16 -28.50
C GLN A 21 -9.96 16.22 -27.49
N ALA A 22 -9.75 15.96 -26.21
CA ALA A 22 -9.77 16.97 -25.18
C ALA A 22 -8.76 16.54 -24.14
N ASP A 23 -7.80 17.42 -23.89
CA ASP A 23 -6.74 17.31 -22.90
C ASP A 23 -7.39 17.25 -21.51
N ALA A 24 -7.81 16.07 -21.09
CA ALA A 24 -8.24 15.79 -19.74
C ALA A 24 -7.00 15.28 -19.01
N GLU A 25 -6.36 16.14 -18.21
CA GLU A 25 -5.60 15.66 -17.08
C GLU A 25 -6.55 14.73 -16.32
N GLU A 26 -6.29 13.42 -16.43
CA GLU A 26 -7.06 12.43 -15.68
C GLU A 26 -7.07 12.93 -14.24
N ASN A 27 -8.27 13.14 -13.69
CA ASN A 27 -8.45 13.42 -12.28
C ASN A 27 -8.02 12.15 -11.55
N LYS A 28 -6.70 11.96 -11.43
CA LYS A 28 -6.06 10.76 -10.93
C LYS A 28 -6.32 10.79 -9.44
N ILE A 29 -7.43 10.15 -9.06
CA ILE A 29 -7.79 9.98 -7.66
C ILE A 29 -6.72 9.07 -7.08
N PHE A 30 -5.77 9.68 -6.37
CA PHE A 30 -4.82 8.93 -5.58
C PHE A 30 -5.56 8.40 -4.35
N PRO A 31 -5.49 7.08 -4.08
CA PRO A 31 -6.09 6.53 -2.86
C PRO A 31 -5.40 7.17 -1.65
N GLN A 32 -6.13 7.55 -0.61
CA GLN A 32 -5.51 8.00 0.65
C GLN A 32 -4.89 6.84 1.43
N LYS A 33 -5.43 5.62 1.23
CA LYS A 33 -5.05 4.40 1.92
C LYS A 33 -5.15 3.21 0.98
N VAL A 34 -4.15 2.33 1.00
CA VAL A 34 -4.16 1.03 0.33
C VAL A 34 -3.85 -0.04 1.36
N GLU A 35 -4.65 -1.09 1.40
CA GLU A 35 -4.50 -2.21 2.34
C GLU A 35 -4.18 -3.50 1.55
N ALA A 36 -3.28 -4.32 2.08
CA ALA A 36 -2.96 -5.61 1.50
C ALA A 36 -2.89 -6.70 2.58
N ASP A 37 -3.63 -7.77 2.36
CA ASP A 37 -3.48 -9.08 2.99
C ASP A 37 -2.58 -9.91 2.07
N ARG A 38 -1.33 -10.13 2.46
CA ARG A 38 -0.29 -10.79 1.65
C ARG A 38 -0.32 -12.31 1.84
N ASN A 39 -0.80 -12.80 2.98
CA ASN A 39 -0.85 -14.23 3.28
C ASN A 39 -2.24 -14.86 3.08
N TYR A 40 -3.26 -14.05 2.80
CA TYR A 40 -4.67 -14.40 2.59
C TYR A 40 -5.36 -15.01 3.81
N ASP A 41 -4.97 -14.61 5.01
CA ASP A 41 -5.57 -15.07 6.27
C ASP A 41 -6.77 -14.24 6.73
N GLY A 42 -7.06 -13.12 6.05
CA GLY A 42 -8.13 -12.18 6.38
C GLY A 42 -7.69 -11.01 7.27
N THR A 43 -6.41 -10.96 7.65
CA THR A 43 -5.77 -9.86 8.38
C THR A 43 -5.00 -8.98 7.41
N ILE A 44 -4.91 -7.69 7.69
CA ILE A 44 -4.17 -6.76 6.84
C ILE A 44 -2.71 -6.76 7.28
N ASP A 45 -1.82 -7.11 6.36
CA ASP A 45 -0.37 -7.18 6.61
C ASP A 45 0.37 -5.92 6.16
N ARG A 46 -0.26 -5.11 5.31
CA ARG A 46 0.31 -3.86 4.79
C ARG A 46 -0.73 -2.78 4.72
N ILE A 47 -0.34 -1.60 5.18
CA ILE A 47 -1.09 -0.37 4.94
C ILE A 47 -0.15 0.67 4.36
N GLU A 48 -0.50 1.20 3.20
CA GLU A 48 0.16 2.37 2.62
C GLU A 48 -0.74 3.59 2.77
N TYR A 49 -0.17 4.69 3.24
CA TYR A 49 -0.83 5.98 3.35
C TYR A 49 -0.24 6.95 2.34
N TYR A 50 -1.12 7.69 1.67
CA TYR A 50 -0.74 8.65 0.64
C TYR A 50 -1.22 10.07 1.00
N GLN A 51 -0.37 11.04 0.70
CA GLN A 51 -0.68 12.46 0.85
C GLN A 51 -0.24 13.20 -0.42
N ASN A 52 -1.15 14.01 -0.99
CA ASN A 52 -0.89 14.79 -2.20
C ASN A 52 -0.36 13.96 -3.39
N GLY A 53 -0.80 12.69 -3.49
CA GLY A 53 -0.37 11.76 -4.54
C GLY A 53 0.97 11.07 -4.31
N PHE A 54 1.65 11.35 -3.21
CA PHE A 54 2.89 10.67 -2.81
C PHE A 54 2.63 9.74 -1.62
N ILE A 55 3.40 8.65 -1.53
CA ILE A 55 3.41 7.84 -0.33
C ILE A 55 3.99 8.67 0.83
N ALA A 56 3.34 8.58 1.98
CA ALA A 56 3.67 9.31 3.20
C ALA A 56 4.09 8.36 4.33
N ARG A 57 3.48 7.17 4.40
CA ARG A 57 3.79 6.17 5.42
C ARG A 57 3.45 4.76 4.95
N VAL A 58 4.23 3.78 5.40
CA VAL A 58 3.94 2.35 5.27
C VAL A 58 3.95 1.75 6.67
N GLU A 59 2.95 0.93 6.95
CA GLU A 59 2.87 0.07 8.13
C GLU A 59 2.82 -1.37 7.63
N GLU A 60 3.67 -2.22 8.18
CA GLU A 60 3.84 -3.59 7.72
C GLU A 60 3.95 -4.54 8.91
N ASP A 61 3.11 -5.57 8.90
CA ASP A 61 3.28 -6.79 9.68
C ASP A 61 4.16 -7.72 8.83
N THR A 62 5.40 -7.95 9.29
CA THR A 62 6.38 -8.78 8.60
C THR A 62 6.32 -10.23 9.05
N ASN A 63 5.72 -10.50 10.21
CA ASN A 63 5.69 -11.81 10.85
C ASN A 63 4.30 -12.50 10.80
N PHE A 64 3.29 -11.78 10.32
CA PHE A 64 1.89 -12.20 10.18
C PHE A 64 1.20 -12.53 11.51
N ASP A 65 1.50 -11.80 12.58
CA ASP A 65 0.87 -11.98 13.89
C ASP A 65 -0.36 -11.08 14.13
N GLY A 66 -0.69 -10.23 13.15
CA GLY A 66 -1.79 -9.28 13.15
C GLY A 66 -1.42 -7.92 13.74
N LYS A 67 -0.13 -7.64 13.98
CA LYS A 67 0.38 -6.35 14.45
C LYS A 67 1.49 -5.87 13.53
N ALA A 68 1.41 -4.61 13.13
CA ALA A 68 2.52 -4.00 12.39
C ALA A 68 3.77 -3.93 13.28
N ASP A 69 4.89 -4.40 12.74
CA ASP A 69 6.20 -4.40 13.36
C ASP A 69 7.22 -3.54 12.59
N ASP A 70 6.90 -3.12 11.37
CA ASP A 70 7.70 -2.19 10.56
C ASP A 70 6.90 -0.94 10.18
N PHE A 71 7.50 0.23 10.41
CA PHE A 71 6.91 1.53 10.14
C PHE A 71 7.92 2.38 9.36
N THR A 72 7.57 2.75 8.13
CA THR A 72 8.43 3.60 7.30
C THR A 72 7.72 4.89 6.94
N ASP A 73 8.33 6.03 7.27
CA ASP A 73 7.85 7.36 6.90
C ASP A 73 8.56 7.89 5.64
N TYR A 74 7.81 8.64 4.83
CA TYR A 74 8.24 9.17 3.55
C TYR A 74 8.01 10.68 3.43
N ILE A 75 8.92 11.38 2.75
CA ILE A 75 8.77 12.78 2.34
C ILE A 75 8.89 12.84 0.82
N GLU A 76 7.86 13.37 0.15
CA GLU A 76 7.78 13.44 -1.32
C GLU A 76 8.04 12.08 -1.99
N GLY A 77 7.55 10.99 -1.37
CA GLY A 77 7.71 9.62 -1.84
C GLY A 77 9.08 9.00 -1.60
N LYS A 78 9.98 9.67 -0.87
CA LYS A 78 11.31 9.13 -0.51
C LYS A 78 11.32 8.70 0.96
N PRO A 79 11.84 7.52 1.31
CA PRO A 79 11.91 7.08 2.70
C PRO A 79 12.87 7.98 3.47
N VAL A 80 12.47 8.38 4.68
CA VAL A 80 13.29 9.23 5.56
C VAL A 80 13.61 8.56 6.89
N LYS A 81 12.74 7.65 7.34
CA LYS A 81 12.89 6.95 8.60
C LYS A 81 12.18 5.60 8.54
N THR A 82 12.81 4.57 9.08
CA THR A 82 12.17 3.29 9.36
C THR A 82 12.34 2.96 10.84
N GLU A 83 11.26 2.51 11.47
CA GLU A 83 11.19 2.03 12.84
C GLU A 83 10.72 0.58 12.81
N ARG A 84 11.42 -0.30 13.53
CA ARG A 84 11.09 -1.72 13.58
C ARG A 84 11.11 -2.28 15.00
N ASP A 85 10.11 -3.09 15.32
CA ASP A 85 10.11 -4.01 16.46
C ASP A 85 10.63 -5.36 15.95
N THR A 86 11.90 -5.67 16.21
CA THR A 86 12.52 -6.88 15.66
C THR A 86 12.24 -8.12 16.48
N ASN A 87 11.66 -7.96 17.68
CA ASN A 87 11.45 -9.05 18.63
C ASN A 87 9.96 -9.34 18.92
N GLY A 88 9.04 -8.49 18.44
CA GLY A 88 7.60 -8.67 18.53
C GLY A 88 7.01 -8.37 19.92
N ASP A 89 7.72 -7.61 20.77
CA ASP A 89 7.23 -7.25 22.12
C ASP A 89 6.29 -6.02 22.13
N GLY A 90 6.02 -5.44 20.96
CA GLY A 90 5.24 -4.24 20.75
C GLY A 90 6.02 -2.95 20.98
N ARG A 91 7.36 -3.02 21.06
CA ARG A 91 8.24 -1.86 21.24
C ARG A 91 9.28 -1.83 20.14
N VAL A 92 9.38 -0.69 19.48
CA VAL A 92 10.44 -0.43 18.50
C VAL A 92 11.80 -0.56 19.19
N ASP A 93 12.68 -1.35 18.59
CA ASP A 93 14.06 -1.57 19.03
C ASP A 93 15.11 -1.24 17.96
N ALA A 94 14.68 -0.95 16.73
CA ALA A 94 15.55 -0.59 15.61
C ALA A 94 15.07 0.66 14.87
N TRP A 95 16.03 1.51 14.48
CA TRP A 95 15.80 2.75 13.74
C TRP A 95 16.79 2.87 12.58
N ILE A 96 16.28 3.24 11.41
CA ILE A 96 17.08 3.55 10.22
C ILE A 96 16.70 4.95 9.77
N SER A 97 17.70 5.76 9.42
CA SER A 97 17.54 7.07 8.81
C SER A 97 18.32 7.11 7.50
N PHE A 98 17.79 7.80 6.50
CA PHE A 98 18.31 7.83 5.13
C PHE A 98 18.95 9.18 4.78
#